data_AF-A0A929IF02-F1
#
_entry.id   AF-A0A929IF02-F1
#
_cell.length_a   1.000
_cell.length_b   1.000
_cell.length_c   1.000
_cell.angle_alpha   90.00
_cell.angle_beta   90.00
_cell.angle_gamma   90.00
#
_symmetry.space_group_name_H-M   'P 1'
#
loop_
_entity.id
_entity.type
_entity.pdbx_description
1 polymer ?
#
loop_
_entity_poly.entity_id
_entity_poly.type
_entity_poly.pdbx_seq_one_letter_code
_entity_poly.pdbx_strand_id
1 'polypeptide(L)'
;VQKRDERRIGAAFMGGKRHEKDPEIIEILRKARPYLHHAFRGEAVLSVGKAVKFIEMGVDGIVNIMPFTCMPGTITNALLKRCREEHDNIPFLNMAYDGQAQTNTMTRLEAFMYQVKRFHEMRQG
;
A
#
# COMPACT_ATOMS: atom_id res chain seq x y z
N VAL A 1 -4.61 3.30 23.66
CA VAL A 1 -3.76 2.28 23.02
C VAL A 1 -3.40 2.72 21.59
N GLN A 2 -4.37 2.80 20.67
CA GLN A 2 -4.17 3.20 19.26
C GLN A 2 -3.28 4.45 19.03
N LYS A 3 -3.59 5.61 19.63
CA LYS A 3 -2.78 6.85 19.47
C LYS A 3 -1.35 6.74 20.00
N ARG A 4 -1.13 5.88 21.02
CA ARG A 4 0.20 5.65 21.61
C ARG A 4 1.04 4.79 20.66
N ASP A 5 0.45 3.76 20.10
CA ASP A 5 1.13 2.86 19.16
C ASP A 5 1.42 3.55 17.83
N GLU A 6 0.48 4.37 17.34
CA GLU A 6 0.68 5.23 16.17
C GLU A 6 1.85 6.20 16.38
N ARG A 7 1.91 6.88 17.55
CA ARG A 7 3.03 7.75 17.88
C ARG A 7 4.35 6.98 17.97
N ARG A 8 4.34 5.77 18.56
CA ARG A 8 5.54 4.93 18.70
C ARG A 8 6.06 4.43 17.36
N ILE A 9 5.18 3.95 16.48
CA ILE A 9 5.55 3.47 15.15
C ILE A 9 5.98 4.66 14.28
N GLY A 10 5.21 5.75 14.30
CA GLY A 10 5.52 6.98 13.58
C GLY A 10 6.86 7.60 13.99
N ALA A 11 7.28 7.42 15.25
CA ALA A 11 8.58 7.90 15.74
C ALA A 11 9.76 7.35 14.92
N ALA A 12 9.66 6.11 14.43
CA ALA A 12 10.69 5.48 13.60
C ALA A 12 10.84 6.14 12.22
N PHE A 13 9.86 6.93 11.79
CA PHE A 13 9.81 7.57 10.47
C PHE A 13 10.00 9.10 10.54
N MET A 14 10.36 9.65 11.70
CA MET A 14 10.42 11.12 11.95
C MET A 14 11.51 11.89 11.18
N GLY A 15 12.35 11.21 10.39
CA GLY A 15 13.32 11.83 9.47
C GLY A 15 12.82 12.00 8.02
N GLY A 16 11.64 11.45 7.68
CA GLY A 16 11.02 11.58 6.35
C GLY A 16 9.84 12.57 6.35
N LYS A 17 9.24 12.82 5.17
CA LYS A 17 7.95 13.53 5.09
C LYS A 17 6.97 12.84 6.05
N ARG A 18 6.36 13.59 6.97
CA ARG A 18 5.34 13.06 7.88
C ARG A 18 4.26 12.34 7.06
N HIS A 19 3.77 11.23 7.61
CA HIS A 19 2.51 10.62 7.20
C HIS A 19 1.47 11.73 7.06
N GLU A 20 1.08 12.05 5.83
CA GLU A 20 -0.01 12.97 5.59
C GLU A 20 -1.29 12.35 6.16
N LYS A 21 -2.19 13.16 6.72
CA LYS A 21 -3.35 12.67 7.47
C LYS A 21 -4.05 11.56 6.67
N ASP A 22 -4.31 10.43 7.34
CA ASP A 22 -4.98 9.29 6.75
C ASP A 22 -6.30 9.75 6.08
N PRO A 23 -6.57 9.36 4.82
CA PRO A 23 -7.70 9.91 4.07
C PRO A 23 -9.04 9.53 4.68
N GLU A 24 -10.04 10.40 4.50
CA GLU A 24 -11.39 10.15 5.00
C GLU A 24 -12.02 8.91 4.33
N ILE A 25 -12.73 8.09 5.11
CA ILE A 25 -13.27 6.79 4.64
C ILE A 25 -14.17 6.95 3.40
N ILE A 26 -14.99 8.01 3.36
CA ILE A 26 -15.89 8.29 2.24
C ILE A 26 -15.09 8.52 0.94
N GLU A 27 -13.95 9.18 1.04
CA GLU A 27 -13.07 9.40 -0.11
C GLU A 27 -12.44 8.08 -0.57
N ILE A 28 -11.91 7.29 0.36
CA ILE A 28 -11.35 5.96 0.09
C ILE A 28 -12.36 5.07 -0.66
N LEU A 29 -13.61 5.00 -0.18
CA LEU A 29 -14.67 4.20 -0.81
C LEU A 29 -15.00 4.69 -2.22
N ARG A 30 -14.94 6.01 -2.46
CA ARG A 30 -15.15 6.58 -3.79
C ARG A 30 -14.03 6.18 -4.74
N LYS A 31 -12.78 6.22 -4.28
CA LYS A 31 -11.58 5.82 -5.06
C LYS A 31 -11.55 4.33 -5.38
N ALA A 32 -12.11 3.49 -4.51
CA ALA A 32 -12.18 2.04 -4.73
C ALA A 32 -13.20 1.61 -5.80
N ARG A 33 -14.21 2.44 -6.09
CA ARG A 33 -15.36 2.10 -6.95
C ARG A 33 -15.00 1.49 -8.32
N PRO A 34 -13.94 1.91 -9.04
CA PRO A 34 -13.55 1.31 -10.32
C PRO A 34 -13.04 -0.14 -10.22
N TYR A 35 -12.62 -0.56 -9.04
CA TYR A 35 -12.02 -1.87 -8.77
C TYR A 35 -12.96 -2.78 -7.99
N LEU A 36 -13.70 -2.22 -7.03
CA LEU A 36 -14.55 -2.99 -6.13
C LEU A 36 -15.75 -2.15 -5.67
N HIS A 37 -16.96 -2.68 -5.83
CA HIS A 37 -18.16 -2.00 -5.39
C HIS A 37 -18.23 -1.93 -3.85
N HIS A 38 -18.64 -0.80 -3.29
CA HIS A 38 -18.72 -0.58 -1.83
C HIS A 38 -19.62 -1.59 -1.10
N ALA A 39 -20.57 -2.22 -1.81
CA ALA A 39 -21.41 -3.29 -1.29
C ALA A 39 -20.62 -4.54 -0.87
N PHE A 40 -19.41 -4.75 -1.40
CA PHE A 40 -18.52 -5.84 -0.98
C PHE A 40 -18.16 -5.72 0.52
N ARG A 41 -18.14 -4.50 1.06
CA ARG A 41 -17.80 -4.17 2.46
C ARG A 41 -16.42 -4.73 2.87
N GLY A 42 -16.02 -4.51 4.12
CA GLY A 42 -14.76 -5.05 4.66
C GLY A 42 -13.49 -4.33 4.23
N GLU A 43 -12.35 -4.97 4.47
CA GLU A 43 -11.02 -4.37 4.33
C GLU A 43 -10.60 -4.17 2.87
N ALA A 44 -10.93 -5.11 1.97
CA ALA A 44 -10.42 -5.09 0.60
C ALA A 44 -10.79 -3.80 -0.17
N VAL A 45 -12.03 -3.30 0.02
CA VAL A 45 -12.47 -2.04 -0.60
C VAL A 45 -11.73 -0.84 -0.02
N LEU A 46 -11.38 -0.87 1.27
CA LEU A 46 -10.62 0.19 1.91
C LEU A 46 -9.16 0.18 1.46
N SER A 47 -8.54 -1.00 1.39
CA SER A 47 -7.12 -1.14 1.01
C SER A 47 -6.86 -0.72 -0.42
N VAL A 48 -7.71 -1.12 -1.38
CA VAL A 48 -7.58 -0.67 -2.77
C VAL A 48 -7.86 0.82 -2.91
N GLY A 49 -8.89 1.34 -2.24
CA GLY A 49 -9.19 2.77 -2.24
C GLY A 49 -8.05 3.63 -1.67
N LYS A 50 -7.42 3.15 -0.59
CA LYS A 50 -6.23 3.80 0.00
C LYS A 50 -5.05 3.77 -0.96
N ALA A 51 -4.79 2.65 -1.62
CA ALA A 51 -3.71 2.55 -2.61
C ALA A 51 -3.88 3.60 -3.72
N VAL A 52 -5.08 3.72 -4.30
CA VAL A 52 -5.37 4.74 -5.32
C VAL A 52 -5.17 6.14 -4.76
N LYS A 53 -5.67 6.42 -3.55
CA LYS A 53 -5.51 7.73 -2.92
C LYS A 53 -4.03 8.07 -2.67
N PHE A 54 -3.21 7.10 -2.25
CA PHE A 54 -1.78 7.32 -2.05
C PHE A 54 -1.05 7.61 -3.36
N ILE A 55 -1.41 6.94 -4.46
CA ILE A 55 -0.88 7.26 -5.79
C ILE A 55 -1.17 8.73 -6.14
N GLU A 56 -2.41 9.19 -5.91
CA GLU A 56 -2.79 10.59 -6.14
C GLU A 56 -2.04 11.59 -5.23
N MET A 57 -1.61 11.16 -4.05
CA MET A 57 -0.77 11.94 -3.14
C MET A 57 0.71 11.95 -3.56
N GLY A 58 1.05 11.26 -4.64
CA GLY A 58 2.38 11.30 -5.25
C GLY A 58 3.39 10.36 -4.59
N VAL A 59 2.94 9.25 -3.98
CA VAL A 59 3.86 8.19 -3.55
C VAL A 59 4.50 7.53 -4.76
N ASP A 60 5.72 7.02 -4.57
CA ASP A 60 6.49 6.36 -5.64
C ASP A 60 6.50 4.82 -5.50
N GLY A 61 5.79 4.29 -4.52
CA GLY A 61 5.63 2.85 -4.33
C GLY A 61 4.67 2.51 -3.18
N ILE A 62 4.08 1.32 -3.25
CA ILE A 62 3.11 0.84 -2.26
C ILE A 62 3.48 -0.57 -1.79
N VAL A 63 3.41 -0.80 -0.48
CA VAL A 63 3.58 -2.13 0.11
C VAL A 63 2.24 -2.61 0.68
N ASN A 64 1.73 -3.74 0.19
CA ASN A 64 0.57 -4.42 0.75
C ASN A 64 1.03 -5.50 1.73
N ILE A 65 0.76 -5.31 3.01
CA ILE A 65 1.16 -6.24 4.08
C ILE A 65 -0.09 -6.93 4.60
N MET A 66 -0.09 -8.26 4.60
CA MET A 66 -1.25 -9.06 5.01
C MET A 66 -0.82 -10.33 5.76
N PRO A 67 -1.65 -10.87 6.65
CA PRO A 67 -1.45 -12.22 7.18
C PRO A 67 -1.52 -13.27 6.06
N PHE A 68 -0.79 -14.37 6.21
CA PHE A 68 -0.94 -15.52 5.33
C PHE A 68 -2.38 -16.04 5.36
N THR A 69 -2.89 -16.51 4.22
CA THR A 69 -4.30 -16.92 4.02
C THR A 69 -5.37 -15.83 4.23
N CYS A 70 -5.00 -14.54 4.30
CA CYS A 70 -5.98 -13.45 4.37
C CYS A 70 -6.76 -13.30 3.06
N MET A 71 -8.01 -13.79 2.99
CA MET A 71 -8.87 -13.66 1.81
C MET A 71 -9.02 -12.19 1.34
N PRO A 72 -9.34 -11.20 2.21
CA PRO A 72 -9.36 -9.79 1.80
C PRO A 72 -8.03 -9.27 1.25
N GLY A 73 -6.91 -9.72 1.80
CA GLY A 73 -5.57 -9.38 1.33
C GLY A 73 -5.29 -9.95 -0.06
N THR A 74 -5.66 -11.20 -0.32
CA THR A 74 -5.54 -11.84 -1.64
C THR A 74 -6.38 -11.10 -2.69
N ILE A 75 -7.61 -10.70 -2.36
CA ILE A 75 -8.46 -9.91 -3.24
C ILE A 75 -7.81 -8.56 -3.54
N THR A 76 -7.32 -7.87 -2.50
CA THR A 76 -6.59 -6.60 -2.66
C THR A 76 -5.40 -6.77 -3.59
N ASN A 77 -4.55 -7.78 -3.39
CA ASN A 77 -3.39 -8.06 -4.24
C ASN A 77 -3.78 -8.29 -5.71
N ALA A 78 -4.87 -9.03 -5.96
CA ALA A 78 -5.38 -9.24 -7.33
C ALA A 78 -5.82 -7.93 -7.99
N LEU A 79 -6.51 -7.06 -7.25
CA LEU A 79 -6.98 -5.77 -7.74
C LEU A 79 -5.84 -4.76 -7.94
N LEU A 80 -4.81 -4.80 -7.07
CA LEU A 80 -3.64 -3.93 -7.18
C LEU A 80 -2.84 -4.18 -8.46
N LYS A 81 -2.93 -5.37 -9.07
CA LYS A 81 -2.33 -5.62 -10.39
C LYS A 81 -2.90 -4.70 -11.46
N ARG A 82 -4.24 -4.61 -11.55
CA ARG A 82 -4.92 -3.70 -12.49
C ARG A 82 -4.66 -2.24 -12.14
N CYS A 83 -4.72 -1.90 -10.85
CA CYS A 83 -4.40 -0.56 -10.37
C CYS A 83 -3.00 -0.13 -10.83
N ARG A 84 -1.99 -0.98 -10.64
CA ARG A 84 -0.63 -0.74 -11.13
C ARG A 84 -0.57 -0.44 -12.62
N GLU A 85 -1.24 -1.25 -13.44
CA GLU A 85 -1.24 -1.09 -14.90
C GLU A 85 -1.89 0.24 -15.34
N GLU A 86 -2.89 0.72 -14.59
CA GLU A 86 -3.57 2.00 -14.82
C GLU A 86 -2.78 3.22 -14.31
N HIS A 87 -1.76 3.03 -13.45
CA HIS A 87 -0.98 4.10 -12.81
C HIS A 87 0.52 3.98 -13.12
N ASP A 88 0.87 4.04 -14.41
CA ASP A 88 2.25 4.10 -14.94
C ASP A 88 3.17 2.96 -14.46
N ASN A 89 2.60 1.81 -14.11
CA ASN A 89 3.32 0.70 -13.52
C ASN A 89 4.08 1.05 -12.23
N ILE A 90 3.51 1.92 -11.39
CA ILE A 90 4.07 2.24 -10.07
C ILE A 90 4.45 0.95 -9.30
N PRO A 91 5.62 0.89 -8.64
CA PRO A 91 6.05 -0.30 -7.90
C PRO A 91 5.09 -0.71 -6.79
N PHE A 92 4.72 -1.99 -6.77
CA PHE A 92 3.95 -2.62 -5.70
C PHE A 92 4.70 -3.83 -5.13
N LEU A 93 4.74 -3.94 -3.80
CA LEU A 93 5.26 -5.12 -3.10
C LEU A 93 4.18 -5.74 -2.22
N ASN A 94 3.85 -7.01 -2.47
CA ASN A 94 2.92 -7.78 -1.64
C ASN A 94 3.68 -8.67 -0.65
N MET A 95 3.42 -8.55 0.64
CA MET A 95 4.09 -9.29 1.71
C MET A 95 3.06 -10.03 2.56
N ALA A 96 3.12 -11.37 2.52
CA ALA A 96 2.30 -12.24 3.36
C ALA A 96 3.13 -12.74 4.55
N TYR A 97 2.64 -12.51 5.78
CA TYR A 97 3.30 -12.92 7.02
C TYR A 97 2.55 -14.08 7.70
N ASP A 98 3.26 -15.15 8.00
CA ASP A 98 2.79 -16.34 8.73
C ASP A 98 3.45 -16.49 10.12
N GLY A 99 4.27 -15.52 10.52
CA GLY A 99 5.03 -15.55 11.78
C GLY A 99 6.34 -16.33 11.70
N GLN A 100 6.69 -16.91 10.55
CA GLN A 100 7.97 -17.56 10.32
C GLN A 100 9.00 -16.60 9.71
N ALA A 101 10.28 -16.87 9.94
CA ALA A 101 11.35 -16.11 9.31
C ALA A 101 11.39 -16.43 7.80
N GLN A 102 10.96 -15.48 6.97
CA GLN A 102 11.08 -15.59 5.52
C GLN A 102 12.45 -15.09 5.06
N THR A 103 13.32 -16.01 4.64
CA THR A 103 14.72 -15.76 4.25
C THR A 103 14.86 -14.76 3.09
N ASN A 104 13.84 -14.63 2.24
CA ASN A 104 13.87 -13.76 1.06
C ASN A 104 13.27 -12.36 1.29
N THR A 105 12.80 -12.05 2.51
CA THR A 105 12.12 -10.78 2.80
C THR A 105 12.99 -9.58 2.49
N MET A 106 14.25 -9.61 2.96
CA MET A 106 15.20 -8.51 2.76
C MET A 106 15.49 -8.28 1.28
N THR A 107 15.81 -9.33 0.52
CA THR A 107 16.11 -9.23 -0.91
C THR A 107 14.91 -8.71 -1.71
N ARG A 108 13.68 -9.12 -1.37
CA ARG A 108 12.46 -8.62 -2.02
C ARG A 108 12.24 -7.14 -1.72
N LEU A 109 12.49 -6.71 -0.49
CA LEU A 109 12.40 -5.31 -0.10
C LEU A 109 13.47 -4.45 -0.78
N GLU A 110 14.72 -4.93 -0.86
CA GLU A 110 15.80 -4.27 -1.58
C GLU A 110 15.46 -4.07 -3.07
N ALA A 111 14.98 -5.12 -3.74
CA ALA A 111 14.56 -5.05 -5.13
C ALA A 111 13.38 -4.07 -5.32
N PHE A 112 12.43 -4.04 -4.39
CA PHE A 112 11.33 -3.08 -4.40
C PHE A 112 11.85 -1.65 -4.23
N MET A 113 12.71 -1.38 -3.26
CA MET A 113 13.28 -0.05 -3.03
C MET A 113 14.08 0.45 -4.24
N TYR A 114 14.79 -0.45 -4.93
CA TYR A 114 15.44 -0.13 -6.20
C TYR A 114 14.44 0.29 -7.28
N GLN A 115 13.31 -0.42 -7.42
CA GLN A 115 12.25 -0.05 -8.38
C GLN A 115 11.62 1.31 -8.04
N VAL A 116 11.34 1.56 -6.75
CA VAL A 116 10.79 2.83 -6.25
C VAL A 116 11.72 3.99 -6.57
N LYS A 117 13.03 3.83 -6.32
CA LYS A 117 14.02 4.86 -6.63
C LYS A 117 14.02 5.21 -8.12
N ARG A 118 14.02 4.20 -9.00
CA ARG A 118 13.97 4.41 -10.45
C ARG A 118 12.68 5.08 -10.91
N PHE A 119 11.55 4.66 -10.36
CA PHE A 119 10.25 5.26 -10.67
C PHE A 119 10.21 6.75 -10.27
N HIS A 120 10.73 7.07 -9.08
CA HIS A 120 10.84 8.44 -8.59
C HIS A 120 11.71 9.32 -9.50
N GLU A 121 12.89 8.83 -9.91
CA GLU A 121 13.80 9.54 -10.82
C GLU A 121 13.12 9.81 -12.18
N MET A 122 12.37 8.83 -12.72
CA MET A 122 11.62 9.01 -13.97
C MET A 122 10.47 10.02 -13.87
N ARG A 123 9.89 10.22 -12.68
CA ARG A 123 8.79 11.17 -12.45
C ARG A 123 9.25 12.61 -12.26
N GLN A 124 10.53 12.84 -11.97
CA GLN A 124 11.11 14.16 -11.71
C GLN A 124 11.93 14.75 -12.87
N GLY A 125 12.30 13.91 -13.84
CA GLY A 125 12.92 14.35 -15.10
C GLY A 125 11.86 14.75 -16.12
#